data_AF-A0A1M7E4F5-F1
#
_entry.id   AF-A0A1M7E4F5-F1
#
_cell.length_a   1.000
_cell.length_b   1.000
_cell.length_c   1.000
_cell.angle_alpha   90.00
_cell.angle_beta   90.00
_cell.angle_gamma   90.00
#
_symmetry.space_group_name_H-M   'P 1'
#
loop_
_entity.id
_entity.type
_entity.pdbx_description
1 polymer ?
#
loop_
_entity_poly.entity_id
_entity_poly.type
_entity_poly.pdbx_seq_one_letter_code
_entity_poly.pdbx_strand_id
1 'polypeptide(L)' 'MILRAILGTLVMVFFIIPFTRRIQQDRREGQETSRWNYIFIIMAAVLWIFMIASVIVYYS' A
#
# COMPACT_ATOMS: atom_id res chain seq x y z
N MET A 1 -16.08 10.15 -9.60
CA MET A 1 -15.00 9.13 -9.56
C MET A 1 -13.63 9.69 -9.17
N ILE A 2 -13.34 10.97 -9.38
CA ILE A 2 -12.20 11.66 -8.74
C ILE A 2 -12.21 11.48 -7.22
N LEU A 3 -13.38 11.62 -6.57
CA LEU A 3 -13.53 11.36 -5.13
C LEU A 3 -13.12 9.93 -4.73
N ARG A 4 -13.40 8.94 -5.59
CA ARG A 4 -13.03 7.52 -5.35
C ARG A 4 -11.52 7.30 -5.49
N ALA A 5 -10.86 7.99 -6.42
CA ALA A 5 -9.41 7.99 -6.54
C ALA A 5 -8.73 8.66 -5.33
N ILE A 6 -9.23 9.83 -4.90
CA ILE A 6 -8.72 10.54 -3.71
C ILE A 6 -8.90 9.68 -2.44
N LEU A 7 -10.07 9.07 -2.26
CA LEU A 7 -10.32 8.13 -1.15
C LEU A 7 -9.41 6.90 -1.24
N GLY A 8 -9.17 6.37 -2.43
CA GLY A 8 -8.25 5.24 -2.64
C GLY A 8 -6.80 5.58 -2.30
N THR A 9 -6.34 6.80 -2.64
CA THR A 9 -5.02 7.30 -2.24
C THR A 9 -4.94 7.48 -0.71
N LEU A 10 -5.98 8.04 -0.09
CA LEU A 10 -6.05 8.17 1.37
C LEU A 10 -5.97 6.81 2.07
N VAL A 11 -6.75 5.82 1.62
CA VAL A 11 -6.70 4.46 2.16
C VAL A 11 -5.30 3.87 2.03
N MET A 12 -4.64 4.06 0.89
CA MET A 12 -3.28 3.57 0.69
C MET A 12 -2.28 4.22 1.65
N VAL A 13 -2.35 5.54 1.84
CA VAL A 13 -1.50 6.28 2.78
C VAL A 13 -1.76 5.80 4.21
N PHE A 14 -3.03 5.65 4.61
CA PHE A 14 -3.41 5.12 5.92
C PHE A 14 -2.98 3.66 6.12
N PHE A 15 -2.82 2.87 5.07
CA PHE A 15 -2.34 1.49 5.14
C PHE A 15 -0.80 1.43 5.20
N ILE A 16 -0.11 2.26 4.41
CA ILE A 16 1.36 2.30 4.33
C ILE A 16 1.96 2.81 5.64
N ILE A 17 1.44 3.89 6.22
CA ILE A 17 2.02 4.51 7.43
C ILE A 17 2.19 3.53 8.61
N PRO A 18 1.15 2.82 9.09
CA PRO A 18 1.31 1.86 10.19
C PRO A 18 2.18 0.68 9.80
N PHE A 19 2.16 0.28 8.53
CA PHE A 19 2.95 -0.84 8.03
C PHE A 19 4.44 -0.50 7.96
N THR A 20 4.80 0.69 7.50
CA THR A 20 6.18 1.20 7.52
C THR A 20 6.67 1.38 8.95
N ARG A 21 5.83 1.90 9.86
CA ARG A 21 6.17 1.99 11.29
C ARG A 21 6.44 0.61 11.91
N ARG A 22 5.62 -0.39 11.59
CA ARG A 22 5.81 -1.77 12.05
C ARG A 22 7.14 -2.36 11.54
N ILE A 23 7.46 -2.20 10.26
CA ILE A 23 8.75 -2.66 9.70
C ILE A 23 9.95 -1.94 10.34
N GLN A 24 9.83 -0.63 10.61
CA GLN A 24 10.89 0.11 11.28
C GLN A 24 11.09 -0.35 12.74
N GLN A 25 10.01 -0.72 13.44
CA GLN A 25 10.10 -1.33 14.76
C GLN A 25 10.74 -2.72 14.70
N ASP A 26 10.29 -3.61 13.80
CA ASP A 26 10.86 -4.95 13.64
C ASP A 26 12.38 -4.89 13.38
N ARG A 27 12.84 -3.93 12.56
CA ARG A 27 14.27 -3.70 12.30
C ARG A 27 15.05 -3.19 13.52
N ARG A 28 14.41 -2.36 14.37
CA ARG A 28 15.05 -1.83 15.59
C ARG A 28 15.14 -2.87 16.70
N GLU A 29 14.20 -3.80 16.74
CA GLU A 29 14.15 -4.88 17.73
C GLU A 29 15.07 -6.07 17.35
N GLY A 30 15.79 -5.98 16.23
CA GLY A 30 16.69 -7.06 15.77
C GLY A 30 15.94 -8.32 15.33
N GLN A 31 14.61 -8.24 15.19
CA GLN A 31 13.82 -9.32 14.60
C GLN A 31 14.06 -9.35 13.10
N GLU A 32 14.32 -10.54 12.55
CA GLU A 32 14.35 -10.73 11.11
C GLU A 32 13.02 -10.27 10.54
N THR A 33 13.04 -9.13 9.85
CA THR A 33 11.86 -8.62 9.16
C THR A 33 11.41 -9.68 8.18
N SER A 34 10.29 -10.34 8.48
CA SER A 34 9.80 -11.47 7.70
C SER A 34 9.67 -11.06 6.24
N ARG A 35 10.23 -11.85 5.31
CA ARG A 35 10.15 -11.58 3.85
C ARG A 35 8.70 -11.38 3.39
N TRP A 36 7.74 -11.94 4.13
CA TRP A 36 6.31 -11.76 3.94
C TRP A 36 5.83 -10.31 4.10
N ASN A 37 6.44 -9.49 4.97
CA ASN A 37 6.10 -8.07 5.08
C ASN A 37 6.43 -7.32 3.79
N TYR A 38 7.56 -7.63 3.15
CA TYR A 38 7.91 -7.04 1.85
C TYR A 38 6.95 -7.47 0.76
N ILE A 39 6.58 -8.76 0.72
CA ILE A 39 5.59 -9.27 -0.24
C ILE A 39 4.24 -8.57 -0.05
N PHE A 40 3.82 -8.33 1.19
CA PHE A 40 2.59 -7.60 1.49
C PHE A 40 2.59 -6.17 0.96
N ILE A 41 3.70 -5.43 1.11
CA ILE A 41 3.83 -4.07 0.56
C ILE A 41 3.74 -4.11 -0.96
N ILE A 42 4.46 -5.02 -1.60
CA ILE A 42 4.48 -5.14 -3.06
C ILE A 42 3.07 -5.47 -3.56
N MET A 43 2.39 -6.42 -2.92
CA MET A 43 1.02 -6.81 -3.27
C MET A 43 0.03 -5.66 -3.09
N ALA A 44 0.14 -4.90 -2.00
CA ALA A 44 -0.68 -3.70 -1.77
C ALA A 44 -0.42 -2.61 -2.83
N ALA A 45 0.84 -2.40 -3.22
CA ALA A 45 1.19 -1.47 -4.28
C ALA A 45 0.62 -1.89 -5.64
N VAL A 46 0.73 -3.18 -5.99
CA VAL A 46 0.15 -3.73 -7.23
C VAL A 46 -1.36 -3.57 -7.26
N LEU A 47 -2.06 -3.90 -6.16
CA LEU A 47 -3.51 -3.70 -6.06
C LEU A 47 -3.91 -2.23 -6.24
N TRP A 48 -3.11 -1.30 -5.71
CA TRP A 48 -3.39 0.12 -5.86
C TRP A 48 -3.17 0.61 -7.29
N ILE A 49 -2.08 0.17 -7.94
CA ILE A 49 -1.83 0.47 -9.36
C ILE A 49 -2.98 -0.08 -10.22
N PHE A 50 -3.44 -1.30 -9.92
CA PHE A 50 -4.58 -1.91 -10.61
C PHE A 50 -5.86 -1.10 -10.42
N MET A 51 -6.11 -0.57 -9.22
CA MET A 51 -7.26 0.30 -8.95
C MET A 51 -7.18 1.61 -9.76
N ILE A 52 -5.99 2.23 -9.84
CA ILE A 52 -5.80 3.44 -10.67
C ILE A 52 -6.00 3.12 -12.15
N ALA A 53 -5.40 2.03 -12.64
CA ALA A 53 -5.55 1.60 -14.03
C ALA A 53 -7.02 1.33 -14.37
N SER A 54 -7.77 0.68 -13.47
CA SER A 54 -9.21 0.47 -13.60
C SER A 54 -9.97 1.78 -13.73
N VAL A 55 -9.62 2.81 -12.96
CA VAL A 55 -10.28 4.13 -13.05
C VAL A 55 -9.93 4.82 -14.37
N ILE A 56 -8.68 4.73 -14.83
CA ILE A 56 -8.26 5.33 -16.10
C ILE A 56 -8.96 4.68 -17.29
N VAL A 57 -8.96 3.33 -17.36
CA VAL A 57 -9.61 2.57 -18.45
C VAL A 57 -11.12 2.80 -18.48
N TYR A 58 -11.76 3.00 -17.33
CA TYR A 58 -13.19 3.31 -17.30
C TYR A 58 -13.52 4.70 -17.89
N TYR A 59 -12.60 5.64 -17.85
CA TYR A 59 -12.79 7.01 -18.35
C TYR A 59 -12.25 7.26 -19.76
N SER A 60 -11.49 6.32 -20.33
CA SER A 60 -11.00 6.37 -21.72
C SER A 60 -11.99 5.72 -22.68
#